data_AF-A0A1D6HL43-F1
#
_entry.id   AF-A0A1D6HL43-F1
#
_cell.length_a   1.000
_cell.length_b   1.000
_cell.length_c   1.000
_cell.angle_alpha   90.00
_cell.angle_beta   90.00
_cell.angle_gamma   90.00
#
_symmetry.space_group_name_H-M   'P 1'
#
loop_
_entity.id
_entity.type
_entity.pdbx_description
1 polymer ?
#
loop_
_entity_poly.entity_id
_entity_poly.type
_entity_poly.pdbx_seq_one_letter_code
_entity_poly.pdbx_strand_id
1 'polypeptide(L)'
;MIIDNGAYPSPLGYCGYPKSVCTSVNECICHGIPDSRPLEDGDIINIDVTVYLNGYHGDTSATFLCGDVDDEAKKLVKVIPMVSRDHFYLLSNQYLQIENTDCEECESKFKRSN
;
A
#
# COMPACT_ATOMS: atom_id res chain seq x y z
N MET A 1 -7.81 9.58 7.89
CA MET A 1 -6.73 8.93 8.67
C MET A 1 -5.34 9.41 8.24
N ILE A 2 -4.89 9.20 6.99
CA ILE A 2 -3.53 9.63 6.57
C ILE A 2 -3.35 11.16 6.68
N ILE A 3 -4.25 11.92 6.04
CA ILE A 3 -4.23 13.40 6.08
C ILE A 3 -4.41 13.93 7.52
N ASP A 4 -5.30 13.33 8.30
CA ASP A 4 -5.55 13.73 9.71
C ASP A 4 -4.30 13.59 10.60
N ASN A 5 -3.34 12.73 10.21
CA ASN A 5 -2.06 12.55 10.89
C ASN A 5 -0.93 13.39 10.26
N GLY A 6 -1.26 14.35 9.38
CA GLY A 6 -0.29 15.23 8.73
C GLY A 6 0.62 14.54 7.72
N ALA A 7 0.22 13.38 7.18
CA ALA A 7 0.98 12.65 6.17
C ALA A 7 0.30 12.73 4.80
N TYR A 8 1.05 12.45 3.74
CA TYR A 8 0.55 12.32 2.36
C TYR A 8 0.41 10.84 1.96
N PRO A 9 -0.67 10.43 1.26
CA PRO A 9 -0.76 9.08 0.70
C PRO A 9 0.12 8.96 -0.55
N SER A 10 1.27 8.32 -0.41
CA SER A 10 2.31 8.25 -1.46
C SER A 10 1.82 7.72 -2.82
N PRO A 11 0.94 6.70 -2.89
CA PRO A 11 0.47 6.19 -4.18
C PRO A 11 -0.32 7.23 -4.99
N LEU A 12 -0.89 8.25 -4.33
CA LEU A 12 -1.75 9.21 -5.00
C LEU A 12 -0.96 10.05 -6.02
N GLY A 13 -1.26 9.85 -7.30
CA GLY A 13 -0.64 10.53 -8.42
C GLY A 13 0.79 10.07 -8.71
N TYR A 14 1.31 9.03 -8.05
CA TYR A 14 2.62 8.44 -8.35
C TYR A 14 2.55 7.73 -9.70
N CYS A 15 3.36 8.14 -10.69
CA CYS A 15 3.29 7.62 -12.05
C CYS A 15 1.87 7.61 -12.66
N GLY A 16 1.02 8.58 -12.28
CA GLY A 16 -0.37 8.65 -12.72
C GLY A 16 -1.34 7.72 -11.99
N TYR A 17 -0.91 7.03 -10.93
CA TYR A 17 -1.76 6.15 -10.14
C TYR A 17 -2.91 6.94 -9.46
N PRO A 18 -4.18 6.54 -9.62
CA PRO A 18 -5.30 7.44 -9.36
C PRO A 18 -5.82 7.45 -7.92
N LYS A 19 -5.31 6.57 -7.04
CA LYS A 19 -5.84 6.36 -5.68
C LYS A 19 -4.74 6.45 -4.63
N SER A 20 -5.17 6.54 -3.38
CA SER A 20 -4.29 6.77 -2.21
C SER A 20 -3.77 5.49 -1.54
N VAL A 21 -4.24 4.33 -1.99
CA VAL A 21 -3.96 3.00 -1.43
C VAL A 21 -4.14 1.99 -2.56
N CYS A 22 -3.44 0.85 -2.52
CA CYS A 22 -3.71 -0.26 -3.43
C CYS A 22 -4.59 -1.30 -2.73
N THR A 23 -5.56 -1.85 -3.45
CA THR A 23 -6.43 -2.95 -2.98
C THR A 23 -6.43 -4.06 -4.01
N SER A 24 -5.82 -5.19 -3.69
CA SER A 24 -5.61 -6.31 -4.62
C SER A 24 -6.42 -7.51 -4.16
N VAL A 25 -7.51 -7.80 -4.86
CA VAL A 25 -8.45 -8.88 -4.52
C VAL A 25 -8.11 -10.14 -5.29
N ASN A 26 -8.11 -11.29 -4.62
CA ASN A 26 -7.93 -12.63 -5.18
C ASN A 26 -6.71 -12.76 -6.11
N GLU A 27 -6.91 -12.95 -7.42
CA GLU A 27 -5.85 -13.12 -8.41
C GLU A 27 -5.05 -11.84 -8.71
N CYS A 28 -5.54 -10.68 -8.25
CA CYS A 28 -4.80 -9.43 -8.35
C CYS A 28 -3.57 -9.49 -7.42
N ILE A 29 -2.38 -9.62 -8.01
CA ILE A 29 -1.13 -9.82 -7.27
C ILE A 29 -0.74 -8.58 -6.46
N CYS A 30 -0.78 -7.40 -7.09
CA CYS A 30 -0.43 -6.12 -6.49
C CYS A 30 -1.00 -4.94 -7.29
N HIS A 31 -0.90 -3.74 -6.72
CA HIS A 31 -1.31 -2.47 -7.34
C HIS A 31 -2.76 -2.41 -7.85
N GLY A 32 -3.64 -3.26 -7.33
CA GLY A 32 -5.06 -3.18 -7.65
C GLY A 32 -5.63 -1.80 -7.31
N ILE A 33 -6.38 -1.20 -8.23
CA ILE A 33 -6.93 0.15 -8.07
C ILE A 33 -8.27 0.05 -7.34
N PRO A 34 -8.44 0.70 -6.17
CA PRO A 34 -9.72 0.75 -5.49
C PRO A 34 -10.84 1.27 -6.39
N ASP A 35 -11.91 0.48 -6.51
CA ASP A 35 -13.08 0.77 -7.34
C ASP A 35 -14.40 0.54 -6.57
N SER A 36 -15.50 0.37 -7.30
CA SER A 36 -16.84 0.14 -6.72
C SER A 36 -17.21 -1.33 -6.56
N ARG A 37 -16.30 -2.28 -6.83
CA ARG A 37 -16.57 -3.71 -6.64
C ARG A 37 -16.80 -3.97 -5.15
N PRO A 38 -17.97 -4.49 -4.72
CA PRO A 38 -18.15 -4.93 -3.35
C PRO A 38 -17.26 -6.15 -3.07
N LEU A 39 -16.75 -6.25 -1.85
CA LEU A 39 -16.10 -7.48 -1.38
C LEU A 39 -17.15 -8.53 -1.12
N GLU A 40 -16.86 -9.76 -1.54
CA GLU A 40 -17.77 -10.90 -1.42
C GLU A 40 -17.28 -11.85 -0.32
N ASP A 41 -18.21 -12.64 0.24
CA ASP A 41 -17.87 -13.73 1.14
C ASP A 41 -17.00 -14.74 0.40
N GLY A 42 -15.84 -15.09 0.97
CA GLY A 42 -14.84 -15.94 0.33
C GLY A 42 -13.68 -15.21 -0.34
N ASP A 43 -13.75 -13.88 -0.50
CA ASP A 43 -12.62 -13.10 -1.06
C ASP A 43 -11.42 -13.06 -0.10
N ILE A 44 -10.22 -12.94 -0.66
CA ILE A 44 -9.05 -12.42 0.04
C ILE A 44 -8.63 -11.08 -0.58
N ILE A 45 -8.19 -10.14 0.26
CA ILE A 45 -7.78 -8.81 -0.19
C ILE A 45 -6.48 -8.38 0.46
N ASN A 46 -5.48 -8.04 -0.36
CA ASN A 46 -4.29 -7.32 0.09
C ASN A 46 -4.55 -5.82 0.08
N ILE A 47 -4.22 -5.15 1.18
CA ILE A 47 -4.27 -3.69 1.31
C ILE A 47 -2.84 -3.22 1.53
N ASP A 48 -2.38 -2.32 0.66
CA ASP A 48 -1.02 -1.79 0.65
C ASP A 48 -1.03 -0.28 0.87
N VAL A 49 -0.38 0.14 1.96
CA VAL A 49 -0.42 1.51 2.48
C VAL A 49 0.99 2.07 2.54
N THR A 50 1.22 3.07 1.69
CA THR A 50 2.45 3.87 1.71
C THR A 50 2.15 5.32 2.08
N VAL A 51 2.80 5.85 3.11
CA VAL A 51 2.63 7.24 3.56
C VAL A 51 3.94 8.02 3.45
N TYR A 52 3.83 9.32 3.18
CA TYR A 52 4.95 10.26 3.21
C TYR A 52 4.76 11.25 4.36
N LEU A 53 5.77 11.36 5.23
CA LEU A 53 5.76 12.26 6.38
C LEU A 53 7.19 12.77 6.63
N ASN A 54 7.35 14.09 6.74
CA ASN A 54 8.60 14.74 7.09
C ASN A 54 9.82 14.30 6.26
N GLY A 55 9.64 14.08 4.95
CA GLY A 55 10.73 13.66 4.06
C GLY A 55 10.92 12.15 3.91
N TYR A 56 10.12 11.33 4.60
CA TYR A 56 10.27 9.87 4.60
C TYR A 56 9.01 9.16 4.12
N HIS A 57 9.20 8.09 3.36
CA HIS A 57 8.14 7.14 3.04
C HIS A 57 8.15 5.97 4.02
N GLY A 58 6.98 5.58 4.52
CA GLY A 58 6.75 4.34 5.26
C GLY A 58 5.78 3.47 4.50
N ASP A 59 6.11 2.19 4.33
CA ASP A 59 5.39 1.26 3.47
C ASP A 59 5.02 -0.03 4.21
N THR A 60 3.77 -0.48 4.05
CA THR A 60 3.33 -1.74 4.64
C THR A 60 2.07 -2.29 3.96
N SER A 61 1.99 -3.61 3.86
CA SER A 61 0.81 -4.31 3.36
C SER A 61 0.46 -5.56 4.17
N ALA A 62 -0.82 -5.90 4.15
CA ALA A 62 -1.36 -7.11 4.76
C ALA A 62 -2.53 -7.66 3.94
N THR A 63 -2.68 -8.98 3.97
CA THR A 63 -3.80 -9.68 3.31
C THR A 63 -4.85 -10.08 4.36
N PHE A 64 -6.10 -9.76 4.07
CA PHE A 64 -7.26 -9.99 4.93
C PHE A 64 -8.22 -10.99 4.28
N LEU A 65 -8.98 -11.67 5.14
CA LEU A 65 -10.00 -12.63 4.76
C LEU A 65 -11.38 -11.94 4.81
N CYS A 66 -12.17 -12.07 3.75
CA CYS A 66 -13.53 -11.55 3.69
C CYS A 66 -14.53 -12.67 4.00
N GLY A 67 -15.10 -12.64 5.20
CA GLY A 67 -16.10 -13.63 5.62
C GLY A 67 -15.52 -15.05 5.79
N ASP A 68 -16.23 -16.07 5.32
CA ASP A 68 -15.77 -17.46 5.38
C ASP A 68 -15.05 -17.91 4.10
N VAL A 69 -13.73 -17.79 4.13
CA VAL A 69 -12.85 -18.21 3.04
C VAL A 69 -12.51 -19.71 3.13
N ASP A 70 -12.11 -20.32 2.02
CA ASP A 70 -11.68 -21.73 2.03
C ASP A 70 -10.35 -21.96 2.79
N ASP A 71 -10.06 -23.24 3.08
CA ASP A 71 -8.86 -23.62 3.83
C ASP A 71 -7.55 -23.33 3.07
N GLU A 72 -7.60 -23.29 1.73
CA GLU A 72 -6.45 -23.00 0.89
C GLU A 72 -6.07 -21.52 0.99
N ALA A 73 -7.06 -20.62 0.92
CA ALA A 73 -6.93 -19.20 1.13
C ALA A 73 -6.45 -18.88 2.56
N LYS A 74 -7.03 -19.54 3.59
CA LYS A 74 -6.57 -19.41 5.00
C LYS A 74 -5.09 -19.79 5.12
N LYS A 75 -4.69 -20.88 4.47
CA LYS A 75 -3.30 -21.35 4.48
C LYS A 75 -2.38 -20.39 3.72
N LEU A 76 -2.81 -19.87 2.57
CA LEU A 76 -2.07 -18.90 1.77
C LEU A 76 -1.79 -17.63 2.58
N VAL A 77 -2.83 -17.03 3.15
CA VAL A 77 -2.68 -15.81 3.96
C VAL A 77 -1.83 -16.06 5.20
N LYS A 78 -1.88 -17.26 5.79
CA LYS A 78 -1.02 -17.61 6.93
C LYS A 78 0.46 -17.70 6.58
N VAL A 79 0.81 -18.13 5.37
CA VAL A 79 2.22 -18.25 4.94
C VAL A 79 2.78 -16.96 4.33
N ILE A 80 1.92 -16.02 3.94
CA ILE A 80 2.31 -14.67 3.52
C ILE A 80 2.44 -13.81 4.78
N PRO A 81 3.66 -13.56 5.30
CA PRO A 81 3.81 -12.68 6.45
C PRO A 81 3.42 -11.25 6.06
N MET A 82 2.88 -10.51 7.02
CA MET A 82 2.69 -9.07 6.89
C MET A 82 4.03 -8.42 6.50
N VAL A 83 4.03 -7.65 5.42
CA VAL A 83 5.21 -6.94 4.93
C VAL A 83 5.38 -5.71 5.81
N SER A 84 5.83 -5.92 7.05
CA SER A 84 5.99 -4.84 8.03
C SER A 84 7.03 -5.11 9.11
N ARG A 85 7.49 -6.35 9.32
CA ARG A 85 8.36 -6.63 10.47
C ARG A 85 9.79 -6.11 10.33
N ASP A 86 10.35 -6.11 9.12
CA ASP A 86 11.75 -5.69 8.89
C ASP A 86 11.92 -4.63 7.78
N HIS A 87 10.85 -4.25 7.07
CA HIS A 87 10.93 -3.29 5.95
C HIS A 87 11.03 -1.82 6.38
N PHE A 88 10.90 -1.52 7.67
CA PHE A 88 11.12 -0.17 8.21
C PHE A 88 12.57 0.32 8.02
N TYR A 89 13.52 -0.60 7.77
CA TYR A 89 14.94 -0.28 7.54
C TYR A 89 15.50 -0.70 6.17
N LEU A 90 14.84 -1.60 5.43
CA LEU A 90 15.44 -2.20 4.23
C LEU A 90 15.06 -1.56 2.88
N LEU A 91 14.21 -0.52 2.88
CA LEU A 91 14.13 0.41 1.74
C LEU A 91 15.37 1.32 1.64
N SER A 92 16.37 1.16 2.52
CA SER A 92 17.63 1.88 2.41
C SER A 92 18.67 1.23 1.50
N ASN A 93 18.53 -0.03 1.04
CA ASN A 93 19.68 -0.69 0.39
C ASN A 93 19.45 -1.86 -0.59
N GLN A 94 18.23 -2.23 -1.01
CA GLN A 94 18.13 -3.34 -1.98
C GLN A 94 17.10 -3.28 -3.11
N TYR A 95 16.52 -2.11 -3.37
CA TYR A 95 16.07 -1.75 -4.72
C TYR A 95 16.47 -0.30 -4.98
N LEU A 96 17.53 -0.14 -5.78
CA LEU A 96 18.02 1.12 -6.30
C LEU A 96 16.97 1.70 -7.27
N GLN A 97 15.95 2.36 -6.73
CA GLN A 97 15.38 3.59 -7.24
C GLN A 97 14.96 4.46 -6.04
N ILE A 98 15.94 4.82 -5.20
CA ILE A 98 15.98 6.20 -4.73
C ILE A 98 16.47 6.99 -5.94
N GLU A 99 15.57 7.25 -6.88
CA GLU A 99 15.75 8.45 -7.66
C GLU A 99 15.45 9.59 -6.69
N ASN A 100 16.40 10.52 -6.56
CA ASN A 100 16.16 11.83 -5.92
C ASN A 100 15.02 12.62 -6.60
N THR A 101 14.31 12.04 -7.57
CA THR A 101 13.15 12.55 -8.29
C THR A 101 11.84 12.43 -7.47
N ASP A 102 11.71 11.46 -6.56
CA ASP A 102 10.44 11.25 -5.81
C ASP A 102 10.27 12.17 -4.59
N CYS A 103 11.38 12.67 -4.02
CA CYS A 103 11.33 13.51 -2.82
C CYS A 103 10.70 14.88 -3.14
N GLU A 104 11.11 15.56 -4.21
CA GLU A 104 10.55 16.86 -4.57
C GLU A 104 9.10 16.77 -5.07
N GLU A 105 8.76 15.72 -5.85
CA GLU A 105 7.40 15.59 -6.37
C GLU A 105 6.41 15.27 -5.25
N CYS A 106 6.71 14.31 -4.36
CA CYS A 106 5.87 14.01 -3.20
C CYS A 106 5.82 15.18 -2.21
N GLU A 107 6.95 15.83 -1.93
CA GLU A 107 6.99 17.01 -1.06
C GLU A 107 6.21 18.18 -1.65
N SER A 108 6.30 18.41 -2.97
CA SER A 108 5.54 19.46 -3.65
C SER A 108 4.04 19.15 -3.68
N LYS A 109 3.64 17.88 -3.84
CA LYS A 109 2.23 17.45 -3.77
C LYS A 109 1.69 17.54 -2.34
N PHE A 110 2.48 17.18 -1.33
CA PHE A 110 2.12 17.36 0.07
C PHE A 110 1.96 18.85 0.43
N LYS A 111 2.90 19.71 0.02
CA LYS A 111 2.81 21.18 0.22
C LYS A 111 1.64 21.84 -0.54
N ARG A 112 1.10 21.21 -1.58
CA ARG A 112 -0.08 21.69 -2.32
C ARG A 112 -1.41 21.20 -1.76
N SER A 113 -1.39 20.15 -0.93
CA SER A 113 -2.60 19.52 -0.37
C SER A 113 -2.91 19.96 1.06
N ASN A 114 -2.02 20.72 1.69
CA ASN A 114 -2.18 21.41 2.98
C ASN A 114 -2.04 22.92 2.79
#